data_AF-A0AAJ1EIX7-F1
#
_entry.id   AF-A0AAJ1EIX7-F1
#
_cell.length_a   1.000
_cell.length_b   1.000
_cell.length_c   1.000
_cell.angle_alpha   90.00
_cell.angle_beta   90.00
_cell.angle_gamma   90.00
#
_symmetry.space_group_name_H-M   'P 1'
#
loop_
_entity.id
_entity.type
_entity.pdbx_description
1 polymer ?
#
loop_
_entity_poly.entity_id
_entity_poly.type
_entity_poly.pdbx_seq_one_letter_code
_entity_poly.pdbx_strand_id
1 'polypeptide(L)'
;MRIACPEEGRVEIRGGEVMCPSCGSEAVNRYGRAWTHKQRFRCLMCGRQFTLGNRKTTPAKRPLCGKCGKPMHIYRREGNVIRFRCSGYPSCRGFQKIMSEEV
;
A
#
# COMPACT_ATOMS: atom_id res chain seq x y z
N MET A 1 19.01 -19.29 -13.58
CA MET A 1 18.64 -18.05 -14.31
C MET A 1 17.54 -17.36 -13.52
N ARG A 2 17.75 -16.13 -13.06
CA ARG A 2 16.77 -15.37 -12.27
C ARG A 2 15.82 -14.65 -13.22
N ILE A 3 14.61 -15.17 -13.37
CA ILE A 3 13.56 -14.52 -14.17
C ILE A 3 12.93 -13.44 -13.31
N ALA A 4 12.97 -12.20 -13.80
CA ALA A 4 12.39 -11.01 -13.16
C ALA A 4 10.85 -11.10 -13.16
N CYS A 5 10.23 -10.64 -12.06
CA CYS A 5 8.78 -10.55 -11.94
C CYS A 5 8.31 -9.22 -12.55
N PRO A 6 7.46 -9.19 -13.59
CA PRO A 6 6.93 -7.96 -14.16
C PRO A 6 5.92 -7.28 -13.21
N GLU A 7 5.89 -5.96 -13.28
CA GLU A 7 5.51 -5.04 -12.19
C GLU A 7 4.04 -4.58 -12.22
N GLU A 8 3.10 -5.38 -12.71
CA GLU A 8 1.73 -4.87 -12.95
C GLU A 8 0.69 -5.60 -12.10
N GLY A 9 0.52 -5.08 -10.88
CA GLY A 9 -0.49 -5.52 -9.93
C GLY A 9 -1.89 -5.05 -10.31
N ARG A 10 -2.61 -5.88 -11.08
CA ARG A 10 -4.08 -5.83 -11.20
C ARG A 10 -4.66 -7.05 -10.48
N VAL A 11 -5.31 -6.83 -9.33
CA VAL A 11 -6.14 -7.88 -8.70
C VAL A 11 -7.47 -7.90 -9.45
N GLU A 12 -7.54 -8.64 -10.54
CA GLU A 12 -8.79 -8.93 -11.25
C GLU A 12 -9.47 -10.12 -10.56
N ILE A 13 -10.63 -9.86 -9.96
CA ILE A 13 -11.50 -10.90 -9.40
C ILE A 13 -12.28 -11.51 -10.57
N ARG A 14 -11.79 -12.63 -11.11
CA ARG A 14 -12.61 -13.53 -11.94
C ARG A 14 -13.07 -14.69 -11.05
N GLY A 15 -14.36 -14.74 -10.70
CA GLY A 15 -14.98 -15.96 -10.17
C GLY A 15 -14.93 -16.23 -8.66
N GLY A 16 -14.73 -15.22 -7.80
CA GLY A 16 -14.91 -15.41 -6.34
C GLY A 16 -13.78 -16.14 -5.60
N GLU A 17 -12.72 -16.54 -6.29
CA GLU A 17 -11.53 -17.15 -5.69
C GLU A 17 -10.47 -16.10 -5.31
N VAL A 18 -9.87 -16.28 -4.13
CA VAL A 18 -8.93 -15.31 -3.55
C VAL A 18 -7.52 -15.70 -3.93
N MET A 19 -6.84 -14.89 -4.73
CA MET A 19 -5.46 -15.14 -5.14
C MET A 19 -4.45 -14.41 -4.26
N CYS A 20 -3.24 -14.96 -4.17
CA CYS A 20 -2.15 -14.29 -3.46
C CYS A 20 -1.63 -13.08 -4.24
N PRO A 21 -1.61 -11.86 -3.68
CA PRO A 21 -1.18 -10.64 -4.38
C PRO A 21 0.35 -10.55 -4.60
N SER A 22 1.10 -11.60 -4.31
CA SER A 22 2.57 -11.58 -4.42
C SER A 22 3.14 -12.69 -5.28
N CYS A 23 2.50 -13.85 -5.30
CA CYS A 23 2.91 -14.98 -6.15
C CYS A 23 1.84 -15.40 -7.14
N GLY A 24 0.65 -14.78 -7.12
CA GLY A 24 -0.46 -15.11 -8.01
C GLY A 24 -1.13 -16.46 -7.72
N SER A 25 -0.64 -17.25 -6.77
CA SER A 25 -1.18 -18.59 -6.50
C SER A 25 -2.63 -18.56 -6.01
N GLU A 26 -3.42 -19.50 -6.50
CA GLU A 26 -4.83 -19.74 -6.14
C GLU A 26 -4.98 -20.54 -4.85
N ALA A 27 -3.93 -21.28 -4.44
CA ALA A 27 -3.90 -22.03 -3.20
C ALA A 27 -3.82 -21.09 -1.97
N VAL A 28 -4.97 -20.55 -1.58
CA VAL A 28 -5.14 -19.60 -0.47
C VAL A 28 -6.21 -20.12 0.48
N ASN A 29 -5.89 -20.14 1.78
CA ASN A 29 -6.84 -20.54 2.81
C ASN A 29 -7.32 -19.36 3.66
N ARG A 30 -8.43 -19.58 4.37
CA ARG A 30 -8.97 -18.65 5.38
C ARG A 30 -8.22 -18.87 6.69
N TYR A 31 -7.40 -17.89 7.09
CA TYR A 31 -6.49 -17.99 8.24
C TYR A 31 -7.05 -17.34 9.52
N GLY A 32 -8.33 -16.96 9.52
CA GLY A 32 -9.02 -16.29 10.64
C GLY A 32 -9.46 -14.87 10.31
N ARG A 33 -9.85 -14.09 11.32
CA ARG A 33 -10.35 -12.71 11.15
C ARG A 33 -9.46 -11.72 11.90
N ALA A 34 -9.29 -10.53 11.34
CA ALA A 34 -8.70 -9.41 12.05
C ALA A 34 -9.69 -8.89 13.11
N TRP A 35 -9.18 -8.11 14.07
CA TRP A 35 -10.01 -7.39 15.04
C TRP A 35 -11.06 -6.49 14.37
N THR A 36 -10.73 -5.95 13.20
CA THR A 36 -11.64 -5.16 12.34
C THR A 36 -12.65 -6.03 11.58
N HIS A 37 -12.88 -7.27 12.01
CA HIS A 37 -13.72 -8.31 11.39
C HIS A 37 -13.39 -8.67 9.94
N LYS A 38 -12.34 -8.10 9.34
CA LYS A 38 -11.88 -8.43 7.98
C LYS A 38 -11.30 -9.84 7.93
N GLN A 39 -11.66 -10.60 6.89
CA GLN A 39 -11.13 -11.94 6.67
C GLN A 39 -9.63 -11.88 6.33
N ARG A 40 -8.83 -12.63 7.09
CA ARG A 40 -7.43 -12.89 6.79
C ARG A 40 -7.30 -14.17 5.96
N PHE A 41 -6.38 -14.13 5.03
CA PHE A 41 -6.03 -15.21 4.13
C PHE A 41 -4.56 -15.53 4.27
N ARG A 42 -4.19 -16.82 4.16
CA ARG A 42 -2.79 -17.25 4.07
C ARG A 42 -2.60 -18.03 2.78
N CYS A 43 -1.63 -17.62 1.97
CA CYS A 43 -1.22 -18.39 0.81
C CYS A 43 -0.49 -19.66 1.28
N LEU A 44 -0.86 -20.81 0.72
CA LEU A 44 -0.23 -22.09 1.00
C LEU A 44 1.11 -22.26 0.26
N MET A 45 1.31 -21.56 -0.86
CA MET A 45 2.55 -21.64 -1.65
C MET A 45 3.69 -20.80 -1.07
N CYS A 46 3.40 -19.57 -0.62
CA CYS A 46 4.44 -18.66 -0.10
C CYS A 46 4.28 -18.31 1.39
N GLY A 47 3.25 -18.82 2.07
CA GLY A 47 2.97 -18.52 3.48
C GLY A 47 2.47 -17.10 3.75
N ARG A 48 2.37 -16.23 2.73
CA ARG A 48 2.00 -14.83 2.91
C ARG A 48 0.59 -14.67 3.46
N GLN A 49 0.47 -13.87 4.52
CA GLN A 49 -0.82 -13.49 5.11
C GLN A 49 -1.28 -12.15 4.53
N PHE A 50 -2.56 -12.05 4.13
CA PHE A 50 -3.14 -10.83 3.57
C PHE A 50 -4.64 -10.71 3.88
N THR A 51 -5.23 -9.55 3.60
CA THR A 51 -6.67 -9.28 3.76
C THR A 51 -7.21 -8.64 2.49
N LEU A 52 -8.41 -9.01 2.07
CA LEU A 52 -9.12 -8.33 0.97
C LEU A 52 -9.83 -7.07 1.48
N GLY A 53 -9.99 -6.07 0.61
CA GLY A 53 -10.75 -4.86 0.94
C GLY A 53 -9.96 -3.76 1.65
N ASN A 54 -8.71 -3.54 1.25
CA ASN A 54 -7.99 -2.32 1.62
C ASN A 54 -7.18 -1.78 0.43
N ARG A 55 -7.85 -1.20 -0.56
CA ARG A 55 -7.20 -0.36 -1.57
C ARG A 55 -6.72 0.92 -0.88
N LYS A 56 -5.50 0.88 -0.34
CA LYS A 56 -4.81 2.10 0.06
C LYS A 56 -4.29 2.76 -1.21
N THR A 57 -5.02 3.73 -1.76
CA THR A 57 -4.49 4.63 -2.79
C THR A 57 -3.23 5.27 -2.20
N THR A 58 -2.07 4.89 -2.72
CA THR A 58 -0.82 5.53 -2.36
C THR A 58 -0.54 6.51 -3.49
N PRO A 59 -0.33 7.79 -3.19
CA PRO A 59 -0.05 8.77 -4.24
C PRO A 59 1.19 8.30 -5.00
N ALA A 60 1.09 8.22 -6.32
CA ALA A 60 2.17 7.75 -7.18
C ALA A 60 3.44 8.59 -7.00
N LYS A 61 3.28 9.89 -6.75
CA LYS A 61 4.37 10.84 -6.56
C LYS A 61 4.39 11.39 -5.14
N ARG A 62 5.59 11.41 -4.53
CA ARG A 62 5.84 12.10 -3.26
C ARG A 62 6.37 13.51 -3.54
N PRO A 63 5.85 14.57 -2.90
CA PRO A 63 6.31 15.93 -3.12
C PRO A 63 7.70 16.16 -2.51
N LEU A 64 8.38 17.18 -3.02
CA LEU A 64 9.61 17.73 -2.43
C LEU A 64 9.25 18.80 -1.41
N CYS A 65 10.06 18.95 -0.37
CA CYS A 65 9.86 19.95 0.65
C CYS A 65 10.20 21.35 0.12
N GLY A 66 9.23 22.28 0.10
CA GLY A 66 9.47 23.67 -0.33
C GLY A 66 10.51 24.45 0.49
N LYS A 67 10.91 23.98 1.68
CA LYS A 67 11.93 24.65 2.52
C LYS A 67 13.35 24.17 2.28
N CYS A 68 13.54 22.92 1.86
CA CYS A 68 14.88 22.32 1.79
C CYS A 68 15.11 21.43 0.56
N GLY A 69 14.12 21.28 -0.31
CA GLY A 69 14.18 20.43 -1.51
C GLY A 69 14.20 18.92 -1.23
N LYS A 70 14.32 18.46 0.02
CA LYS A 70 14.38 17.03 0.36
C LYS A 70 13.04 16.33 0.09
N PRO A 71 13.05 15.04 -0.27
CA PRO A 71 11.83 14.28 -0.47
C PRO A 71 11.01 14.19 0.82
N MET A 72 9.69 14.27 0.70
CA MET A 72 8.78 14.13 1.82
C MET A 72 8.19 12.71 1.90
N HIS A 73 7.88 12.26 3.11
CA HIS A 73 7.20 10.98 3.35
C HIS A 73 5.78 11.22 3.86
N ILE A 74 4.92 10.22 3.68
CA ILE A 74 3.54 10.25 4.19
C ILE A 74 3.59 10.14 5.71
N TYR A 75 3.18 11.20 6.40
CA TYR A 75 3.12 11.24 7.85
C TYR A 75 1.76 10.76 8.37
N ARG A 76 0.67 11.25 7.78
CA ARG A 76 -0.70 10.90 8.18
C ARG A 76 -1.63 10.94 6.98
N ARG A 77 -2.60 10.01 6.93
CA ARG A 77 -3.72 10.02 5.98
C ARG A 77 -5.00 10.26 6.77
N GLU A 78 -5.84 11.18 6.32
CA GLU A 78 -7.09 11.57 6.97
C GLU A 78 -8.14 11.81 5.90
N GLY A 79 -9.01 10.83 5.67
CA GLY A 79 -9.95 10.85 4.54
C GLY A 79 -9.21 11.02 3.20
N ASN A 80 -9.59 12.05 2.45
CA ASN A 80 -8.95 12.39 1.18
C ASN A 80 -7.67 13.22 1.36
N VAL A 81 -7.27 13.62 2.57
CA VAL A 81 -6.08 14.47 2.78
C VAL A 81 -4.88 13.64 3.24
N ILE A 82 -3.77 13.79 2.52
CA ILE A 82 -2.48 13.21 2.88
C ILE A 82 -1.56 14.32 3.39
N ARG A 83 -1.07 14.15 4.63
CA ARG A 83 -0.08 15.03 5.24
C ARG A 83 1.30 14.44 5.02
N PHE A 84 2.17 15.21 4.37
CA PHE A 84 3.56 14.89 4.14
C PHE A 84 4.46 15.60 5.14
N ARG A 85 5.50 14.91 5.62
CA ARG A 85 6.56 15.47 6.48
C ARG A 85 7.90 15.34 5.77
N CYS A 86 8.75 16.35 5.93
CA CYS A 86 10.10 16.32 5.38
C CYS A 86 10.92 15.16 5.99
N SER A 87 11.69 14.45 5.16
CA SER A 87 12.61 13.41 5.63
C SER A 87 13.78 13.97 6.47
N GLY A 88 14.03 15.27 6.40
CA GLY A 88 15.04 15.96 7.21
C GLY A 88 14.57 16.36 8.61
N TYR A 89 13.43 15.88 9.10
CA TYR A 89 12.99 16.13 10.48
C TYR A 89 13.98 15.49 11.47
N PRO A 90 14.42 16.18 12.55
CA PRO A 90 13.93 17.45 13.10
C PRO A 90 14.59 18.73 12.54
N SER A 91 15.66 18.63 11.75
CA SER A 91 16.39 19.77 11.15
C SER A 91 15.50 20.62 10.23
N CYS A 92 14.62 19.97 9.45
CA CYS A 92 13.60 20.65 8.66
C CYS A 92 12.19 20.23 9.11
N ARG A 93 11.46 21.16 9.73
CA ARG A 93 10.06 20.97 10.17
C ARG A 93 9.04 21.33 9.07
N GLY A 94 9.35 21.00 7.82
CA GLY A 94 8.48 21.22 6.67
C GLY A 94 7.31 20.24 6.64
N PHE A 95 6.11 20.75 6.43
CA PHE A 95 4.87 19.98 6.30
C PHE A 95 4.08 20.46 5.09
N GLN A 96 3.47 19.51 4.38
CA GLN A 96 2.61 19.80 3.23
C GLN A 96 1.36 18.95 3.31
N LYS A 97 0.22 19.52 2.93
CA LYS A 97 -1.06 18.83 2.86
C LYS A 97 -1.45 18.75 1.39
N ILE A 98 -1.79 17.57 0.92
CA ILE A 98 -2.20 17.33 -0.46
C ILE A 98 -3.52 16.56 -0.42
N MET A 99 -4.46 16.94 -1.28
CA MET A 99 -5.71 16.21 -1.47
C MET A 99 -5.47 15.05 -2.44
N SER A 100 -6.01 13.88 -2.12
CA SER A 100 -5.79 12.63 -2.87
C SER A 100 -6.54 12.60 -4.22
N GLU A 101 -7.33 13.64 -4.52
CA GLU A 101 -8.04 13.81 -5.79
C GLU A 101 -7.14 14.40 -6.90
N GLU A 102 -5.92 14.82 -6.58
CA GLU A 102 -4.93 15.42 -7.51
C GLU A 102 -3.73 14.51 -7.82
N VAL A 103 -3.78 13.19 -7.53
CA VAL A 103 -2.66 12.27 -7.81
C VAL A 103 -3.08 11.04 -8.59
#